data_AF-I0V1R7-F1
#
_entry.id   AF-I0V1R7-F1
#
_cell.length_a   1.000
_cell.length_b   1.000
_cell.length_c   1.000
_cell.angle_alpha   90.00
_cell.angle_beta   90.00
_cell.angle_gamma   90.00
#
_symmetry.space_group_name_H-M   'P 1'
#
loop_
_entity.id
_entity.type
_entity.pdbx_description
1 polymer ?
#
loop_
_entity_poly.entity_id
_entity_poly.type
_entity_poly.pdbx_seq_one_letter_code
_entity_poly.pdbx_strand_id
1 'polypeptide(L)'
;MTPEMFESVEAYNAAHPASPFPADRHKRGVLRGYRAAMRGVTDDVTGADSRTSLTVDFLPGGAPLPDEADRVGNVVASHWGEGPVYVLAENVSLRAAWQSVKDAWPTHLSEVRSALETLATSRA
;
A
#
# COMPACT_ATOMS: atom_id res chain seq x y z
N MET A 1 -15.61 1.94 -5.99
CA MET A 1 -14.63 2.88 -6.57
C MET A 1 -13.38 2.13 -7.03
N THR A 2 -12.72 2.58 -8.08
CA THR A 2 -11.45 2.04 -8.58
C THR A 2 -10.30 2.79 -7.89
N PRO A 3 -9.21 2.13 -7.43
CA PRO A 3 -8.08 2.82 -6.82
C PRO A 3 -7.45 3.80 -7.82
N GLU A 4 -6.99 4.96 -7.33
CA GLU A 4 -6.23 5.91 -8.14
C GLU A 4 -4.90 5.27 -8.56
N MET A 5 -4.51 5.47 -9.82
CA MET A 5 -3.33 4.85 -10.43
C MET A 5 -2.39 5.91 -10.97
N PHE A 6 -1.11 5.76 -10.65
CA PHE A 6 -0.01 6.53 -11.23
C PHE A 6 0.86 5.62 -12.09
N GLU A 7 1.21 6.07 -13.28
CA GLU A 7 2.01 5.27 -14.23
C GLU A 7 3.43 4.98 -13.72
N SER A 8 3.97 5.84 -12.85
CA SER A 8 5.33 5.69 -12.30
C SER A 8 5.43 6.17 -10.85
N VAL A 9 6.54 5.79 -10.20
CA VAL A 9 6.89 6.27 -8.85
C VAL A 9 7.10 7.78 -8.83
N GLU A 10 7.68 8.36 -9.88
CA GLU A 10 7.87 9.81 -10.02
C GLU A 10 6.52 10.54 -10.10
N ALA A 11 5.56 10.00 -10.88
CA ALA A 11 4.22 10.57 -10.98
C ALA A 11 3.49 10.53 -9.63
N TYR A 12 3.56 9.40 -8.93
CA TYR A 12 3.03 9.27 -7.57
C TYR A 12 3.67 10.29 -6.60
N ASN A 13 4.99 10.39 -6.60
CA ASN A 13 5.72 11.28 -5.68
C ASN A 13 5.44 12.76 -5.95
N ALA A 14 5.20 13.14 -7.21
CA ALA A 14 4.80 14.49 -7.57
C ALA A 14 3.41 14.85 -7.00
N ALA A 15 2.49 13.89 -6.98
CA ALA A 15 1.14 14.07 -6.41
C ALA A 15 1.12 13.96 -4.87
N HIS A 16 1.97 13.13 -4.28
CA HIS A 16 2.00 12.87 -2.83
C HIS A 16 3.37 13.18 -2.19
N PRO A 17 3.83 14.45 -2.20
CA PRO A 17 5.15 14.81 -1.70
C PRO A 17 5.32 14.59 -0.18
N ALA A 18 4.23 14.49 0.58
CA ALA A 18 4.24 14.22 2.01
C ALA A 18 4.44 12.74 2.38
N SER A 19 4.19 11.82 1.44
CA SER A 19 4.27 10.37 1.64
C SER A 19 5.08 9.69 0.54
N PRO A 20 6.36 10.07 0.33
CA PRO A 20 7.10 9.64 -0.84
C PRO A 20 7.35 8.13 -0.85
N PHE A 21 7.21 7.54 -2.04
CA PHE A 21 7.74 6.24 -2.38
C PHE A 21 9.23 6.41 -2.72
N PRO A 22 10.18 5.76 -2.00
CA PRO A 22 11.60 5.86 -2.32
C PRO A 22 11.92 5.70 -3.81
N ALA A 23 12.63 6.67 -4.38
CA ALA A 23 13.08 6.62 -5.79
C ALA A 23 14.13 5.52 -6.04
N ASP A 24 14.89 5.15 -5.01
CA ASP A 24 15.86 4.07 -5.07
C ASP A 24 15.20 2.70 -4.86
N ARG A 25 15.41 1.78 -5.82
CA ARG A 25 14.83 0.43 -5.80
C ARG A 25 15.24 -0.41 -4.60
N HIS A 26 16.49 -0.30 -4.14
CA HIS A 26 16.95 -1.04 -2.96
C HIS A 26 16.24 -0.55 -1.71
N LYS A 27 16.05 0.77 -1.58
CA LYS A 27 15.27 1.37 -0.48
C LYS A 27 13.81 0.96 -0.52
N ARG A 28 13.21 0.75 -1.70
CA ARG A 28 11.86 0.17 -1.82
C ARG A 28 11.80 -1.27 -1.33
N GLY A 29 12.76 -2.09 -1.75
CA GLY A 29 12.80 -3.52 -1.42
C GLY A 29 12.93 -3.84 0.08
N VAL A 30 13.44 -2.89 0.88
CA VAL A 30 13.59 -3.03 2.34
C VAL A 30 12.44 -2.42 3.14
N LEU A 31 11.46 -1.79 2.48
CA LEU A 31 10.27 -1.28 3.17
C LEU A 31 9.52 -2.44 3.82
N ARG A 32 9.03 -2.19 5.03
CA ARG A 32 8.12 -3.12 5.70
C ARG A 32 6.73 -3.04 5.05
N GLY A 33 6.56 -3.80 3.97
CA GLY A 33 5.31 -4.00 3.27
C GLY A 33 4.60 -5.29 3.67
N TYR A 34 3.42 -5.51 3.09
CA TYR A 34 2.65 -6.74 3.21
C TYR A 34 2.69 -7.55 1.90
N ARG A 35 2.88 -8.85 2.03
CA ARG A 35 2.83 -9.84 0.94
C ARG A 35 2.15 -11.10 1.48
N ALA A 36 1.06 -11.53 0.84
CA ALA A 36 0.40 -12.76 1.25
C ALA A 36 1.29 -13.96 0.95
N ALA A 37 1.58 -14.78 1.98
CA ALA A 37 2.42 -15.98 1.89
C ALA A 37 3.75 -15.80 1.11
N MET A 38 4.39 -14.63 1.22
CA MET A 38 5.59 -14.24 0.47
C MET A 38 5.45 -14.19 -1.07
N ARG A 39 4.25 -14.45 -1.60
CA ARG A 39 3.97 -14.41 -3.05
C ARG A 39 3.47 -13.06 -3.51
N GLY A 40 2.87 -12.28 -2.62
CA GLY A 40 2.23 -10.99 -2.89
C GLY A 40 0.70 -11.11 -2.88
N VAL A 41 0.01 -10.05 -3.25
CA VAL A 41 -1.46 -9.95 -3.29
C VAL A 41 -1.91 -10.00 -4.75
N THR A 42 -2.89 -10.85 -5.05
CA THR A 42 -3.44 -10.97 -6.40
C THR A 42 -4.25 -9.73 -6.76
N ASP A 43 -3.97 -9.14 -7.92
CA ASP A 43 -4.79 -8.06 -8.44
C ASP A 43 -6.10 -8.59 -9.04
N ASP A 44 -7.22 -8.24 -8.42
CA ASP A 44 -8.58 -8.52 -8.88
C ASP A 44 -9.41 -7.23 -9.06
N VAL A 45 -8.77 -6.06 -9.00
CA VAL A 45 -9.46 -4.75 -8.94
C VAL A 45 -9.06 -3.83 -10.07
N THR A 46 -7.81 -3.82 -10.51
CA THR A 46 -7.32 -2.79 -11.44
C THR A 46 -7.57 -3.15 -12.91
N GLY A 47 -7.90 -4.41 -13.19
CA GLY A 47 -8.09 -4.91 -14.56
C GLY A 47 -6.78 -5.14 -15.32
N ALA A 48 -5.62 -4.83 -14.73
CA ALA A 48 -4.34 -5.41 -15.16
C ALA A 48 -4.42 -6.92 -14.91
N ASP A 49 -3.88 -7.74 -15.83
CA ASP A 49 -3.94 -9.20 -15.83
C ASP A 49 -4.11 -9.77 -14.41
N SER A 50 -5.25 -10.44 -14.17
CA SER A 50 -5.74 -10.89 -12.85
C SER A 50 -4.87 -11.95 -12.14
N ARG A 51 -3.62 -12.05 -12.58
CA ARG A 51 -2.54 -12.91 -12.09
C ARG A 51 -1.32 -12.11 -11.64
N THR A 52 -1.34 -10.79 -11.79
CA THR A 52 -0.24 -9.93 -11.35
C THR A 52 -0.23 -9.94 -9.82
N SER A 53 0.92 -10.33 -9.28
CA SER A 53 1.15 -10.28 -7.85
C SER A 53 1.75 -8.94 -7.46
N LEU A 54 1.09 -8.24 -6.53
CA LEU A 54 1.45 -6.93 -6.05
C LEU A 54 1.99 -7.00 -4.61
N THR A 55 2.86 -6.06 -4.27
CA THR A 55 3.25 -5.78 -2.88
C THR A 55 2.43 -4.60 -2.37
N VAL A 56 1.96 -4.69 -1.13
CA VAL A 56 1.29 -3.57 -0.45
C VAL A 56 2.33 -2.84 0.40
N ASP A 57 2.60 -1.59 0.09
CA ASP A 57 3.58 -0.75 0.76
C ASP A 57 2.91 0.35 1.57
N PHE A 58 3.51 0.68 2.72
CA PHE A 58 3.03 1.69 3.65
C PHE A 58 4.00 2.87 3.60
N LEU A 59 3.52 4.04 3.20
CA LEU A 59 4.37 5.20 2.91
C LEU A 59 3.97 6.38 3.81
N PRO A 60 4.93 7.14 4.35
CA PRO A 60 6.37 7.02 4.14
C PRO A 60 7.05 5.99 5.06
N GLY A 61 8.02 5.27 4.50
CA GLY A 61 9.02 4.53 5.27
C GLY A 61 8.56 3.19 5.87
N GLY A 62 7.57 2.54 5.29
CA GLY A 62 7.10 1.21 5.71
C GLY A 62 6.13 1.24 6.89
N ALA A 63 5.51 0.09 7.17
CA ALA A 63 4.63 -0.07 8.30
C ALA A 63 5.43 0.06 9.61
N PRO A 64 5.00 0.89 10.58
CA PRO A 64 5.72 1.09 11.83
C PRO A 64 5.94 -0.20 12.63
N LEU A 65 7.13 -0.39 13.18
CA LEU A 65 7.41 -1.43 14.18
C LEU A 65 6.68 -1.14 15.50
N PRO A 66 6.49 -2.14 16.38
CA PRO A 66 5.74 -1.95 17.64
C PRO A 66 6.22 -0.76 18.49
N ASP A 67 7.53 -0.53 18.52
CA ASP A 67 8.25 0.51 19.28
C ASP A 67 8.41 1.85 18.54
N GLU A 68 8.15 1.90 17.24
CA GLU A 68 8.23 3.15 16.46
C GLU A 68 7.01 4.06 16.71
N ALA A 69 7.18 5.37 16.57
CA ALA A 69 6.02 6.26 16.53
C ALA A 69 5.11 5.93 15.35
N ASP A 70 3.80 6.10 15.54
CA ASP A 70 2.86 6.03 14.42
C ASP A 70 3.09 7.19 13.45
N ARG A 71 2.77 6.95 12.19
CA ARG A 71 2.88 7.91 11.09
C ARG A 71 1.56 7.93 10.33
N VAL A 72 1.17 9.12 9.88
CA VAL A 72 0.06 9.26 8.95
C VAL A 72 0.63 9.25 7.53
N GLY A 73 0.00 8.51 6.63
CA GLY A 73 0.46 8.42 5.25
C GLY A 73 -0.45 7.60 4.36
N ASN A 74 0.11 7.06 3.28
CA ASN A 74 -0.63 6.39 2.22
C ASN A 74 -0.29 4.90 2.19
N VAL A 75 -1.27 4.08 1.82
CA VAL A 75 -1.09 2.66 1.54
C VAL A 75 -1.23 2.47 0.04
N VAL A 76 -0.22 1.87 -0.58
CA VAL A 76 -0.17 1.69 -2.02
C VAL A 76 0.07 0.23 -2.39
N ALA A 77 -0.33 -0.16 -3.60
CA ALA A 77 0.07 -1.42 -4.20
C ALA A 77 0.94 -1.17 -5.45
N SER A 78 1.97 -1.97 -5.63
CA SER A 78 2.91 -1.88 -6.75
C SER A 78 3.49 -3.25 -7.09
N HIS A 79 4.09 -3.40 -8.27
CA HIS A 79 4.81 -4.63 -8.60
C HIS A 79 6.22 -4.59 -8.01
N TRP A 80 6.36 -5.03 -6.75
CA TRP A 80 7.63 -5.05 -6.02
C TRP A 80 8.32 -3.67 -5.93
N GLY A 81 7.54 -2.60 -5.76
CA GLY A 81 8.02 -1.23 -5.73
C GLY A 81 8.17 -0.59 -7.10
N GLU A 82 7.87 -1.29 -8.19
CA GLU A 82 7.87 -0.72 -9.53
C GLU A 82 6.46 -0.26 -9.93
N GLY A 83 6.42 0.77 -10.78
CA GLY A 83 5.17 1.27 -11.35
C GLY A 83 4.48 0.22 -12.23
N PRO A 84 3.15 0.32 -12.42
CA PRO A 84 2.24 1.35 -11.90
C PRO A 84 2.04 1.28 -10.37
N VAL A 85 1.70 2.42 -9.77
CA VAL A 85 1.43 2.58 -8.33
C VAL A 85 -0.06 2.83 -8.11
N TYR A 86 -0.71 1.97 -7.34
CA TYR A 86 -2.13 2.06 -7.02
C TYR A 86 -2.33 2.55 -5.59
N VAL A 87 -3.08 3.63 -5.38
CA VAL A 87 -3.39 4.16 -4.05
C VAL A 87 -4.60 3.43 -3.48
N LEU A 88 -4.41 2.74 -2.36
CA LEU A 88 -5.45 1.94 -1.69
C LEU A 88 -6.12 2.70 -0.54
N ALA A 89 -5.35 3.54 0.15
CA ALA A 89 -5.82 4.44 1.20
C ALA A 89 -4.88 5.64 1.34
N GLU A 90 -5.44 6.79 1.71
CA GLU A 90 -4.70 8.03 1.88
C GLU A 90 -4.88 8.61 3.27
N ASN A 91 -3.84 9.29 3.76
CA ASN A 91 -3.84 10.00 5.03
C ASN A 91 -4.31 9.16 6.24
N VAL A 92 -3.99 7.87 6.27
CA VAL A 92 -4.37 6.94 7.35
C VAL A 92 -3.22 6.73 8.34
N SER A 93 -3.54 6.33 9.57
CA SER A 93 -2.54 5.78 10.50
C SER A 93 -1.92 4.52 9.89
N LEU A 94 -0.60 4.54 9.65
CA LEU A 94 0.10 3.40 9.07
C LEU A 94 0.13 2.21 10.02
N ARG A 95 0.15 2.45 11.33
CA ARG A 95 0.02 1.38 12.33
C ARG A 95 -1.35 0.72 12.27
N ALA A 96 -2.42 1.50 12.24
CA ALA A 96 -3.78 0.96 12.15
C ALA A 96 -3.99 0.22 10.82
N ALA A 97 -3.53 0.80 9.70
CA ALA A 97 -3.57 0.16 8.39
C ALA A 97 -2.83 -1.18 8.37
N TRP A 98 -1.62 -1.22 8.92
CA TRP A 98 -0.85 -2.44 9.03
C TRP A 98 -1.57 -3.51 9.85
N GLN A 99 -2.16 -3.11 10.98
CA GLN A 99 -2.89 -4.03 11.85
C GLN A 99 -4.15 -4.59 11.15
N SER A 100 -4.96 -3.74 10.52
CA SER A 100 -6.15 -4.16 9.76
C SER A 100 -5.81 -5.15 8.64
N VAL A 101 -4.76 -4.87 7.86
CA VAL A 101 -4.30 -5.78 6.80
C VAL A 101 -3.79 -7.10 7.38
N LYS A 102 -3.02 -7.06 8.47
CA LYS A 102 -2.52 -8.27 9.13
C LYS A 102 -3.64 -9.15 9.67
N ASP A 103 -4.64 -8.55 10.30
CA ASP A 103 -5.75 -9.27 10.94
C ASP A 103 -6.69 -9.89 9.90
N ALA A 104 -6.89 -9.20 8.78
CA ALA A 104 -7.68 -9.72 7.66
C ALA A 104 -6.93 -10.79 6.84
N TRP A 105 -5.59 -10.76 6.83
CA TRP A 105 -4.73 -11.63 6.03
C TRP A 105 -5.16 -11.74 4.55
N PRO A 106 -5.26 -10.61 3.82
CA PRO A 106 -5.82 -10.60 2.47
C PRO A 106 -4.89 -11.28 1.47
N THR A 107 -5.48 -12.02 0.54
CA THR A 107 -4.80 -12.63 -0.62
C THR A 107 -5.15 -11.92 -1.93
N HIS A 108 -6.21 -11.12 -1.94
CA HIS A 108 -6.68 -10.32 -3.08
C HIS A 108 -6.65 -8.82 -2.78
N LEU A 109 -6.50 -7.99 -3.81
CA LEU A 109 -6.42 -6.54 -3.65
C LEU A 109 -7.76 -5.96 -3.16
N SER A 110 -8.88 -6.54 -3.58
CA SER A 110 -10.21 -6.20 -3.07
C SER A 110 -10.35 -6.42 -1.55
N GLU A 111 -9.73 -7.47 -1.02
CA GLU A 111 -9.70 -7.77 0.42
C GLU A 111 -8.84 -6.78 1.19
N VAL A 112 -7.67 -6.39 0.63
CA VAL A 112 -6.83 -5.33 1.21
C VAL A 112 -7.64 -4.04 1.33
N ARG A 113 -8.36 -3.66 0.27
CA ARG A 113 -9.19 -2.45 0.27
C ARG A 113 -10.31 -2.52 1.31
N SER A 114 -11.02 -3.64 1.38
CA SER A 114 -12.08 -3.84 2.37
C SER A 114 -11.55 -3.71 3.80
N ALA A 115 -10.34 -4.22 4.07
CA ALA A 115 -9.70 -4.07 5.38
C ALA A 115 -9.38 -2.59 5.72
N LEU A 116 -8.98 -1.80 4.72
CA LEU A 116 -8.63 -0.39 4.87
C LEU A 116 -9.84 0.56 4.94
N GLU A 117 -10.98 0.21 4.33
CA GLU A 117 -12.21 1.05 4.35
C GLU A 117 -12.72 1.34 5.76
N THR A 118 -12.48 0.41 6.70
CA THR A 118 -12.80 0.59 8.13
C THR A 118 -12.06 1.77 8.78
N LEU A 119 -10.91 2.17 8.23
CA LEU A 119 -10.07 3.26 8.72
C LEU A 119 -10.43 4.60 8.08
N ALA A 120 -10.96 4.60 6.86
CA ALA A 120 -11.44 5.82 6.21
C ALA A 120 -12.75 6.33 6.83
N THR A 121 -13.59 5.42 7.30
CA THR A 121 -14.92 5.73 7.87
C THR A 121 -14.85 6.30 9.30
N SER A 122 -13.76 6.05 10.03
CA SER A 122 -13.56 6.57 11.40
C SER A 122 -13.14 8.05 11.45
N ARG A 123 -13.11 8.72 10.30
CA ARG A 123 -12.76 10.14 10.15
C ARG A 123 -13.97 11.04 9.81
N ALA A 124 -15.20 10.54 9.98
CA ALA A 124 -16.44 11.31 9.85
C ALA A 124 -16.96 11.80 11.20
#